data_AF-A0A7W0IYB8-F1
#
_entry.id   AF-A0A7W0IYB8-F1
#
_cell.length_a   1.000
_cell.length_b   1.000
_cell.length_c   1.000
_cell.angle_alpha   90.00
_cell.angle_beta   90.00
_cell.angle_gamma   90.00
#
_symmetry.space_group_name_H-M   'P 1'
#
loop_
_entity.id
_entity.type
_entity.pdbx_description
1 polymer ?
#
loop_
_entity_poly.entity_id
_entity_poly.type
_entity_poly.pdbx_seq_one_letter_code
_entity_poly.pdbx_strand_id
1 'polypeptide(L)' 'MKITIDKNLVEFIPENENETKSLETLWKTVVDCVKFNKKLVPIGEFVPGKTDTARFAIEG' A
#
# COMPACT_ATOMS: atom_id res chain seq x y z
N MET A 1 5.24 -4.50 10.24
CA MET A 1 4.51 -3.25 9.96
C MET A 1 3.12 -3.36 10.55
N LYS A 2 2.68 -2.33 11.27
CA LYS A 2 1.32 -2.25 11.80
C LYS A 2 0.44 -1.38 10.89
N ILE A 3 -0.77 -1.85 10.61
CA ILE A 3 -1.77 -1.14 9.82
C ILE A 3 -3.00 -0.90 10.69
N THR A 4 -3.44 0.34 10.79
CA THR A 4 -4.70 0.72 11.46
C THR A 4 -5.62 1.41 10.46
N ILE A 5 -6.90 1.06 10.50
CA ILE A 5 -7.93 1.66 9.65
C ILE A 5 -8.99 2.24 10.59
N ASP A 6 -9.13 3.57 10.57
CA ASP A 6 -10.21 4.27 11.25
C ASP A 6 -11.04 5.04 10.23
N LYS A 7 -12.21 4.49 9.90
CA LYS A 7 -13.14 5.02 8.89
C LYS A 7 -12.46 5.26 7.54
N ASN A 8 -12.09 6.50 7.26
CA ASN A 8 -11.48 6.96 6.02
C ASN A 8 -9.98 7.27 6.16
N LEU A 9 -9.38 6.98 7.32
CA LEU A 9 -7.97 7.13 7.59
C LEU A 9 -7.32 5.75 7.66
N VAL A 10 -6.24 5.56 6.91
CA VAL A 10 -5.39 4.36 6.97
C VAL A 10 -4.01 4.81 7.40
N GLU A 11 -3.49 4.24 8.48
CA GLU A 11 -2.16 4.54 9.01
C GLU A 11 -1.27 3.30 8.92
N PHE A 12 -0.04 3.52 8.48
CA PHE A 12 1.02 2.53 8.41
C PHE A 12 2.13 2.94 9.37
N ILE A 13 2.46 2.07 10.32
CA ILE A 13 3.55 2.30 11.27
C ILE A 13 4.61 1.23 10.98
N PRO A 14 5.79 1.61 10.44
CA PRO A 14 6.88 0.66 10.23
C PRO A 14 7.49 0.27 11.58
N GLU A 15 7.89 -0.99 11.71
CA GLU A 15 8.41 -1.55 12.96
C GLU A 15 9.94 -1.80 12.89
N ASN A 16 10.54 -1.61 11.72
CA ASN A 16 11.98 -1.78 11.49
C ASN A 16 12.46 -0.94 10.28
N GLU A 17 13.79 -0.85 10.11
CA GLU A 17 14.40 -0.02 9.05
C GLU A 17 14.02 -0.45 7.62
N ASN A 18 13.87 -1.75 7.38
CA ASN A 18 13.51 -2.26 6.05
C ASN A 18 12.07 -1.85 5.69
N GLU A 19 11.17 -1.92 6.65
CA GLU A 19 9.80 -1.44 6.49
C GLU A 19 9.73 0.07 6.33
N THR A 20 10.55 0.84 7.04
CA THR A 20 10.63 2.30 6.86
C THR A 20 11.01 2.67 5.43
N LYS A 21 12.04 2.02 4.86
CA LYS A 21 12.44 2.23 3.45
C LYS A 21 11.34 1.82 2.47
N SER A 22 10.65 0.72 2.76
CA SER A 22 9.55 0.24 1.93
C SER A 22 8.34 1.20 1.97
N LEU A 23 8.00 1.72 3.15
CA LEU A 23 6.93 2.69 3.34
C LEU A 23 7.26 4.04 2.68
N GLU A 24 8.51 4.50 2.74
CA GLU A 24 8.95 5.70 2.03
C GLU A 24 8.76 5.56 0.51
N THR A 25 9.09 4.40 -0.05
CA THR A 25 8.91 4.09 -1.47
C THR A 25 7.43 4.03 -1.85
N LEU A 26 6.61 3.38 -1.01
CA LEU A 26 5.16 3.34 -1.19
C LEU A 26 4.55 4.74 -1.16
N TRP A 27 4.95 5.58 -0.20
CA TRP A 27 4.47 6.95 -0.08
C TRP A 27 4.76 7.77 -1.34
N LYS A 28 6.01 7.73 -1.84
CA LYS A 28 6.39 8.39 -3.10
C LYS A 28 5.52 7.90 -4.27
N THR A 29 5.28 6.59 -4.34
CA THR A 29 4.43 5.98 -5.38
C THR A 29 2.99 6.50 -5.33
N VAL A 30 2.40 6.63 -4.14
CA VAL A 30 1.04 7.15 -3.95
C VAL A 30 0.97 8.63 -4.34
N VAL A 31 1.96 9.44 -3.94
CA VAL A 31 2.06 10.85 -4.34
C VAL A 31 2.16 10.99 -5.86
N ASP A 32 2.97 10.15 -6.51
CA ASP A 32 3.09 10.14 -7.96
C ASP A 32 1.77 9.73 -8.62
N CYS A 33 1.02 8.79 -8.05
CA CYS A 33 -0.29 8.43 -8.57
C CYS A 33 -1.23 9.63 -8.58
N VAL A 34 -1.28 10.40 -7.48
CA VAL A 34 -2.07 11.64 -7.43
C VAL A 34 -1.58 12.66 -8.45
N LYS A 35 -0.26 12.86 -8.56
CA LYS A 35 0.35 13.83 -9.48
C LYS A 35 0.07 13.53 -10.95
N PHE A 36 0.08 12.25 -11.32
CA PHE A 36 -0.07 11.80 -12.70
C PHE A 36 -1.46 11.25 -13.02
N ASN A 37 -2.45 11.51 -12.15
CA ASN A 37 -3.83 11.02 -12.28
C ASN A 37 -3.92 9.49 -12.47
N LYS A 38 -3.03 8.75 -11.81
CA LYS A 38 -3.03 7.28 -11.75
C LYS A 38 -3.73 6.81 -10.48
N LYS A 39 -4.11 5.54 -10.46
CA LYS A 39 -4.73 4.87 -9.32
C LYS A 39 -4.06 3.53 -9.04
N LEU A 40 -4.05 3.15 -7.76
CA LEU A 40 -3.71 1.80 -7.33
C LEU A 40 -4.97 0.94 -7.39
N VAL A 41 -4.95 -0.12 -8.20
CA VAL A 41 -6.08 -1.03 -8.39
C VAL A 41 -5.72 -2.40 -7.86
N PRO A 42 -6.50 -2.97 -6.92
CA PRO A 42 -6.22 -4.31 -6.40
C PRO A 42 -6.30 -5.34 -7.53
N ILE A 43 -5.33 -6.25 -7.59
CA ILE A 43 -5.28 -7.31 -8.58
C ILE A 43 -5.38 -8.69 -7.92
N GLY A 44 -6.30 -9.51 -8.43
CA GLY A 44 -6.61 -10.82 -7.85
C GLY A 44 -7.40 -10.73 -6.55
N GLU A 45 -7.26 -11.75 -5.70
CA GLU A 45 -7.87 -11.81 -4.37
C GLU A 45 -6.78 -11.84 -3.30
N PHE A 46 -7.05 -11.19 -2.16
CA PHE A 46 -6.32 -11.43 -0.92
C PHE A 46 -7.23 -12.19 0.04
N VAL A 47 -6.93 -13.47 0.23
CA VAL A 47 -7.62 -14.36 1.17
C VAL A 47 -6.57 -14.91 2.14
N PRO A 48 -6.64 -14.57 3.44
CA PRO A 48 -5.75 -15.11 4.45
C PRO A 48 -5.73 -16.65 4.41
N GLY A 49 -4.53 -17.24 4.35
CA GLY A 49 -4.34 -18.69 4.27
C GLY A 49 -4.45 -19.31 2.86
N LYS A 50 -4.83 -18.52 1.84
CA LYS A 50 -4.77 -18.93 0.43
C LYS A 50 -3.76 -18.12 -0.37
N THR A 51 -3.64 -16.83 -0.07
CA THR A 51 -2.73 -15.90 -0.73
C THR A 51 -2.01 -15.05 0.30
N ASP A 52 -0.69 -15.06 0.25
CA ASP A 52 0.13 -14.39 1.28
C ASP A 52 0.41 -12.92 0.99
N THR A 53 0.00 -12.42 -0.19
CA THR A 53 0.32 -11.06 -0.63
C THR A 53 -0.90 -10.35 -1.21
N ALA A 54 -1.20 -9.16 -0.69
CA ALA A 54 -2.11 -8.22 -1.33
C ALA A 54 -1.34 -7.47 -2.43
N ARG A 55 -1.88 -7.44 -3.64
CA ARG A 55 -1.21 -6.85 -4.81
C ARG A 55 -2.06 -5.77 -5.43
N PHE A 56 -1.41 -4.71 -5.90
CA PHE A 56 -2.02 -3.59 -6.58
C PHE A 56 -1.25 -3.29 -7.87
N ALA A 57 -1.97 -3.05 -8.96
CA ALA A 57 -1.41 -2.48 -10.18
C ALA A 57 -1.55 -0.95 -10.16
N ILE A 58 -0.63 -0.24 -10.82
CA ILE A 58 -0.73 1.20 -11.06
C ILE A 58 -1.34 1.39 -12.46
N GLU A 59 -2.52 1.99 -12.52
CA GLU A 59 -3.24 2.26 -13.79
C GLU A 59 -3.40 3.77 -13.99
N GLY A 60 -3.29 4.25 -15.23
CA GLY A 60 -3.42 5.67 -15.61
C GLY A 60 -4.74 5.99 -16.29
#